data_AF-A0A2V8LUJ6-F1
#
_entry.id   AF-A0A2V8LUJ6-F1
#
_cell.length_a   1.000
_cell.length_b   1.000
_cell.length_c   1.000
_cell.angle_alpha   90.00
_cell.angle_beta   90.00
_cell.angle_gamma   90.00
#
_symmetry.space_group_name_H-M   'P 1'
#
loop_
_entity.id
_entity.type
_entity.pdbx_description
1 polymer ?
#
loop_
_entity_poly.entity_id
_entity_poly.type
_entity_poly.pdbx_seq_one_letter_code
_entity_poly.pdbx_strand_id
1 'polypeptide(L)'
;MQRFDIGDPIVILPRFADLYPVYWGTVTDMKSDPFRPAFTEYTIQFPDGSTTNLFEFQILEAEPNCETFLAAFVLDSHQEPAPAEHRGQTPDRRIILQTQTIDIDMKIEASQHEASIIGQILERETTNFVSRAVVTVMRDNIPIASTLTDNAGTFRFAAIGRGALNIQVVIRADSTRILGAFPT
;
A
#
# COMPACT_ATOMS: atom_id res chain seq x y z
N MET A 1 11.81 8.43 17.38
CA MET A 1 11.15 7.81 18.55
C MET A 1 11.06 6.34 18.20
N GLN A 2 11.55 5.43 19.03
CA GLN A 2 11.56 4.00 18.70
C GLN A 2 10.12 3.51 18.54
N ARG A 3 9.82 2.81 17.44
CA ARG A 3 8.46 2.37 17.08
C ARG A 3 8.27 0.86 17.19
N PHE A 4 9.34 0.08 17.06
CA PHE A 4 9.32 -1.38 17.17
C PHE A 4 10.33 -1.85 18.22
N ASP A 5 9.97 -2.92 18.93
CA ASP A 5 10.81 -3.62 19.89
C ASP A 5 11.37 -4.93 19.29
N ILE A 6 12.42 -5.48 19.91
CA ILE A 6 12.95 -6.79 19.53
C ILE A 6 11.89 -7.86 19.79
N GLY A 7 11.64 -8.71 18.79
CA GLY A 7 10.59 -9.72 18.80
C GLY A 7 9.31 -9.28 18.10
N ASP A 8 9.18 -8.00 17.73
CA ASP A 8 7.99 -7.52 17.04
C ASP A 8 7.90 -8.11 15.62
N PRO A 9 6.74 -8.65 15.23
CA PRO A 9 6.48 -9.03 13.86
C PRO A 9 6.19 -7.79 13.01
N ILE A 10 6.81 -7.73 11.83
CA ILE A 10 6.65 -6.62 10.89
C ILE A 10 6.30 -7.12 9.50
N VAL A 11 5.79 -6.21 8.68
CA VAL A 11 5.65 -6.38 7.24
C VAL A 11 6.41 -5.27 6.52
N ILE A 12 7.03 -5.59 5.40
CA ILE A 12 7.70 -4.67 4.50
C ILE A 12 6.64 -4.05 3.61
N LEU A 13 6.69 -2.73 3.44
CA LEU A 13 5.77 -2.04 2.54
C LEU A 13 5.92 -2.55 1.10
N PRO A 14 4.82 -2.65 0.33
CA PRO A 14 4.84 -3.22 -1.01
C PRO A 14 5.88 -2.58 -1.94
N ARG A 15 6.09 -1.26 -1.82
CA ARG A 15 7.10 -0.53 -2.61
C ARG A 15 8.53 -1.07 -2.46
N PHE A 16 8.86 -1.69 -1.34
CA PHE A 16 10.18 -2.24 -1.07
C PHE A 16 10.20 -3.77 -1.06
N ALA A 17 9.03 -4.44 -1.11
CA ALA A 17 8.90 -5.88 -0.90
C ALA A 17 9.68 -6.70 -1.93
N ASP A 18 9.72 -6.28 -3.20
CA ASP A 18 10.43 -6.98 -4.29
C ASP A 18 11.95 -7.03 -4.13
N LEU A 19 12.51 -6.26 -3.19
CA LEU A 19 13.94 -6.26 -2.88
C LEU A 19 14.34 -7.39 -1.92
N TYR A 20 13.37 -8.14 -1.39
CA TYR A 20 13.57 -9.12 -0.33
C TYR A 20 12.91 -10.46 -0.69
N PRO A 21 13.41 -11.60 -0.15
CA PRO A 21 12.86 -12.92 -0.45
C PRO A 21 11.41 -13.09 0.02
N VAL A 22 11.06 -12.41 1.11
CA VAL A 22 9.70 -12.36 1.67
C VAL A 22 9.42 -10.96 2.20
N TYR A 23 8.14 -10.63 2.37
CA TYR A 23 7.68 -9.31 2.82
C TYR A 23 7.38 -9.23 4.31
N TRP A 24 7.72 -10.23 5.12
CA TRP A 24 7.44 -10.23 6.56
C TRP A 24 8.57 -10.88 7.33
N GLY A 25 8.73 -10.50 8.58
CA GLY A 25 9.77 -11.03 9.46
C GLY A 25 9.63 -10.50 10.88
N THR A 26 10.67 -10.72 11.67
CA THR A 26 10.71 -10.31 13.08
C THR A 26 11.91 -9.43 13.34
N VAL A 27 11.73 -8.38 14.14
CA VAL A 27 12.83 -7.51 14.58
C VAL A 27 13.76 -8.30 15.50
N THR A 28 15.05 -8.38 15.17
CA THR A 28 16.05 -9.06 15.99
C THR A 28 17.09 -8.13 16.60
N ASP A 29 17.31 -6.97 15.99
CA ASP A 29 18.21 -5.94 16.51
C ASP A 29 17.75 -4.55 16.03
N MET A 30 18.22 -3.50 16.69
CA MET A 30 17.96 -2.12 16.28
C MET A 30 19.19 -1.24 16.47
N LYS A 31 19.42 -0.38 15.48
CA LYS A 31 20.47 0.62 15.52
C LYS A 31 19.84 2.00 15.36
N SER A 32 19.89 2.76 16.45
CA SER A 32 19.56 4.18 16.40
C SER A 32 20.76 4.96 15.85
N ASP A 33 20.54 5.79 14.83
CA ASP A 33 21.57 6.72 14.36
C ASP A 33 21.61 7.95 15.30
N PRO A 34 22.71 8.18 16.05
CA PRO A 34 22.81 9.29 16.99
C PRO A 34 22.79 10.67 16.29
N PHE A 35 23.09 10.74 14.99
CA PHE A 35 23.06 11.96 14.19
C PHE A 35 21.74 12.11 13.42
N ARG A 36 20.96 11.03 13.30
CA ARG A 36 19.65 10.99 12.62
C ARG A 36 18.62 10.25 13.48
N PRO A 37 18.22 10.80 14.64
CA PRO A 37 17.29 10.14 15.58
C PRO A 37 15.88 9.90 15.02
N ALA A 38 15.58 10.43 13.83
CA ALA A 38 14.35 10.16 13.08
C ALA A 38 14.44 8.92 12.17
N PHE A 39 15.61 8.29 12.06
CA PHE A 39 15.86 7.15 11.17
C PHE A 39 16.42 5.99 11.97
N THR A 40 15.53 5.22 12.61
CA THR A 40 15.91 3.96 13.25
C THR A 40 16.06 2.88 12.18
N GLU A 41 17.20 2.21 12.19
CA GLU A 41 17.46 1.03 11.37
C GLU A 41 17.18 -0.22 12.21
N TYR A 42 16.44 -1.17 11.67
CA TYR A 42 16.07 -2.42 12.31
C TYR A 42 16.66 -3.58 11.53
N THR A 43 17.28 -4.53 12.23
CA THR A 43 17.64 -5.82 11.65
C THR A 43 16.45 -6.74 11.74
N ILE A 44 16.00 -7.22 10.58
CA ILE A 44 14.85 -8.10 10.44
C ILE A 44 15.36 -9.50 10.07
N GLN A 45 14.88 -10.50 10.79
CA GLN A 45 15.05 -11.91 10.42
C GLN A 45 13.81 -12.41 9.69
N PHE A 46 14.05 -13.01 8.52
CA PHE A 46 13.04 -13.67 7.72
C PHE A 46 12.82 -15.13 8.15
N PRO A 47 11.71 -15.77 7.74
CA PRO A 47 11.39 -17.14 8.13
C PRO A 47 12.38 -18.18 7.60
N ASP A 48 13.12 -17.87 6.53
CA ASP A 48 14.20 -18.70 6.01
C ASP A 48 15.51 -18.58 6.82
N GLY A 49 15.51 -17.74 7.86
CA GLY A 49 16.64 -17.46 8.74
C GLY A 49 17.59 -16.38 8.24
N SER A 50 17.41 -15.88 7.00
CA SER A 50 18.20 -14.77 6.47
C SER A 50 17.83 -13.44 7.15
N THR A 51 18.74 -12.47 7.11
CA THR A 51 18.56 -11.18 7.79
C THR A 51 18.83 -10.01 6.85
N THR A 52 18.13 -8.91 7.07
CA THR A 52 18.37 -7.64 6.37
C THR A 52 18.22 -6.45 7.32
N ASN A 53 18.78 -5.31 6.94
CA ASN A 53 18.55 -4.05 7.64
C ASN A 53 17.52 -3.22 6.88
N LEU A 54 16.51 -2.73 7.60
CA LEU A 54 15.45 -1.87 7.05
C LEU A 54 15.33 -0.60 7.88
N PHE A 55 15.06 0.50 7.21
CA PHE A 55 14.67 1.73 7.90
C PHE A 55 13.20 1.68 8.31
N GLU A 56 12.89 2.39 9.39
CA GLU A 56 11.53 2.51 9.93
C GLU A 56 10.47 2.82 8.87
N PHE A 57 10.77 3.70 7.91
CA PHE A 57 9.83 4.11 6.85
C PHE A 57 9.51 2.99 5.85
N GLN A 58 10.25 1.89 5.84
CA GLN A 58 10.07 0.76 4.92
C GLN A 58 9.16 -0.33 5.48
N ILE A 59 8.83 -0.26 6.77
CA ILE A 59 8.15 -1.33 7.50
C ILE A 59 6.89 -0.81 8.20
N LEU A 60 5.96 -1.74 8.40
CA LEU A 60 4.76 -1.59 9.21
C LEU A 60 4.70 -2.73 10.23
N GLU A 61 3.98 -2.45 11.30
CA GLU A 61 3.56 -3.44 12.30
C GLU A 61 2.73 -4.53 11.62
N ALA A 62 3.07 -5.79 11.88
CA ALA A 62 2.18 -6.89 11.53
C ALA A 62 0.94 -6.79 12.43
N GLU A 63 -0.26 -6.92 11.84
CA GLU A 63 -1.48 -6.92 12.63
C GLU A 63 -1.83 -8.37 13.03
N PRO A 64 -1.71 -8.75 14.31
CA PRO A 64 -1.86 -10.15 14.73
C PRO A 64 -3.27 -10.71 14.50
N ASN A 65 -4.27 -9.83 14.39
CA ASN A 65 -5.67 -10.20 14.16
C ASN A 65 -6.09 -10.08 12.69
N CYS A 66 -5.15 -9.73 11.79
CA CYS A 66 -5.42 -9.55 10.38
C CYS A 66 -4.40 -10.31 9.51
N GLU A 67 -4.87 -11.17 8.63
CA GLU A 67 -3.99 -11.72 7.58
C GLU A 67 -3.62 -10.62 6.59
N THR A 68 -2.33 -10.42 6.36
CA THR A 68 -1.83 -9.36 5.47
C THR A 68 -1.47 -9.95 4.11
N PHE A 69 -2.06 -9.40 3.04
CA PHE A 69 -1.75 -9.74 1.66
C PHE A 69 -1.11 -8.56 0.93
N LEU A 70 -0.10 -8.84 0.11
CA LEU A 70 0.40 -7.87 -0.85
C LEU A 70 -0.40 -7.94 -2.15
N ALA A 71 -0.90 -6.79 -2.59
CA ALA A 71 -1.55 -6.66 -3.88
C ALA A 71 -0.50 -6.42 -4.97
N ALA A 72 -0.53 -7.23 -6.01
CA ALA A 72 0.27 -7.05 -7.21
C ALA A 72 -0.25 -5.85 -8.02
N PHE A 73 0.65 -5.09 -8.61
CA PHE A 73 0.33 -4.02 -9.55
C PHE A 73 0.19 -4.60 -10.97
N VAL A 74 -1.05 -4.78 -11.43
CA VAL A 74 -1.36 -5.54 -12.65
C VAL A 74 -1.60 -4.64 -13.86
N LEU A 75 -2.12 -3.43 -13.66
CA LEU A 75 -2.41 -2.49 -14.74
C LEU A 75 -1.95 -1.07 -14.40
N ASP A 76 -1.44 -0.40 -15.43
CA ASP A 76 -1.25 1.05 -15.49
C ASP A 76 -1.58 1.57 -16.89
N SER A 77 -2.69 2.30 -17.04
CA SER A 77 -3.09 2.81 -18.36
C SER A 77 -2.12 3.84 -18.94
N HIS A 78 -1.24 4.45 -18.14
CA HIS A 78 -0.19 5.33 -18.66
C HIS A 78 0.95 4.58 -19.34
N GLN A 79 1.10 3.28 -19.09
CA GLN A 79 2.09 2.43 -19.75
C GLN A 79 1.54 1.80 -21.04
N GLU A 80 0.23 1.91 -21.29
CA GLU A 80 -0.39 1.47 -22.53
C GLU A 80 -0.13 2.48 -23.66
N PRO A 81 0.13 2.01 -24.90
CA PRO A 81 0.30 2.89 -26.03
C PRO A 81 -0.98 3.70 -26.26
N ALA A 82 -0.87 5.03 -26.20
CA ALA A 82 -2.01 5.92 -26.42
C ALA A 82 -2.66 5.62 -27.79
N PRO A 83 -3.98 5.45 -27.86
CA PRO A 83 -4.68 5.46 -29.13
C PRO A 83 -4.37 6.78 -29.85
N ALA A 84 -4.08 6.70 -31.14
CA ALA A 84 -4.10 7.89 -31.98
C ALA A 84 -5.52 8.48 -31.86
N GLU A 85 -5.61 9.79 -31.61
CA GLU A 85 -6.83 10.56 -31.33
C GLU A 85 -7.13 10.67 -29.84
N HIS A 86 -6.73 11.80 -29.23
CA HIS A 86 -7.55 12.72 -28.42
C HIS A 86 -6.66 13.91 -28.03
N ARG A 87 -6.84 15.05 -28.71
CA ARG A 87 -6.09 16.28 -28.41
C ARG A 87 -6.81 17.03 -27.28
N GLY A 88 -6.20 17.12 -26.10
CA GLY A 88 -6.54 18.16 -25.10
C GLY A 88 -6.89 17.72 -23.68
N GLN A 89 -6.95 16.42 -23.37
CA GLN A 89 -7.18 15.93 -22.00
C GLN A 89 -6.04 14.99 -21.63
N THR A 90 -5.34 15.24 -20.52
CA THR A 90 -4.56 14.17 -19.87
C THR A 90 -5.57 13.11 -19.47
N PRO A 91 -5.54 11.90 -20.08
CA PRO A 91 -6.49 10.86 -19.75
C PRO A 91 -6.30 10.49 -18.29
N ASP A 92 -7.39 10.17 -17.61
CA ASP A 92 -7.32 9.70 -16.25
C ASP A 92 -6.53 8.38 -16.21
N ARG A 93 -5.64 8.26 -15.22
CA ARG A 93 -4.82 7.07 -15.07
C ARG A 93 -5.61 5.98 -14.38
N ARG A 94 -5.74 4.81 -15.00
CA ARG A 94 -6.33 3.63 -14.38
C ARG A 94 -5.23 2.72 -13.85
N ILE A 95 -5.40 2.27 -12.62
CA ILE A 95 -4.50 1.36 -11.92
C ILE A 95 -5.34 0.21 -11.37
N ILE A 96 -4.86 -1.02 -11.53
CA ILE A 96 -5.45 -2.20 -10.90
C ILE A 96 -4.41 -2.83 -9.97
N LEU A 97 -4.76 -2.92 -8.69
CA LEU A 97 -4.04 -3.69 -7.68
C LEU A 97 -4.82 -4.96 -7.37
N GLN A 98 -4.15 -6.10 -7.25
CA GLN A 98 -4.82 -7.38 -7.22
C GLN A 98 -4.16 -8.37 -6.26
N THR A 99 -4.98 -9.02 -5.43
CA THR A 99 -4.58 -10.18 -4.64
C THR A 99 -5.16 -11.46 -5.26
N GLN A 100 -5.06 -12.59 -4.55
CA GLN A 100 -5.72 -13.82 -4.97
C GLN A 100 -7.25 -13.70 -4.92
N THR A 101 -7.80 -12.86 -4.03
CA THR A 101 -9.23 -12.82 -3.71
C THR A 101 -9.88 -11.46 -3.90
N ILE A 102 -9.10 -10.37 -4.04
CA ILE A 102 -9.61 -9.00 -4.10
C ILE A 102 -8.94 -8.24 -5.24
N ASP A 103 -9.73 -7.45 -5.96
CA ASP A 103 -9.22 -6.41 -6.85
C ASP A 103 -9.54 -5.02 -6.28
N ILE A 104 -8.60 -4.10 -6.47
CA ILE A 104 -8.73 -2.68 -6.18
C ILE A 104 -8.51 -1.95 -7.50
N ASP A 105 -9.60 -1.49 -8.10
CA ASP A 105 -9.57 -0.69 -9.32
C ASP A 105 -9.56 0.79 -8.93
N MET A 106 -8.61 1.55 -9.47
CA MET A 106 -8.41 2.96 -9.13
C MET A 106 -8.31 3.79 -10.38
N LYS A 107 -8.97 4.94 -10.34
CA LYS A 107 -8.83 6.02 -11.31
C LYS A 107 -8.20 7.21 -10.59
N ILE A 108 -7.10 7.69 -11.15
CA ILE A 108 -6.29 8.76 -10.59
C ILE A 108 -6.28 9.94 -11.57
N GLU A 109 -6.74 11.09 -11.08
CA GLU A 109 -6.71 12.34 -11.81
C GLU A 109 -5.65 13.23 -11.17
N ALA A 110 -4.52 13.42 -11.86
CA ALA A 110 -3.38 14.16 -11.35
C ALA A 110 -3.31 15.58 -11.95
N SER A 111 -3.06 16.56 -11.09
CA SER A 111 -2.69 17.93 -11.44
C SER A 111 -1.18 18.15 -11.26
N GLN A 112 -0.70 19.39 -11.29
CA GLN A 112 0.74 19.68 -11.07
C GLN A 112 1.21 19.29 -9.67
N HIS A 113 0.38 19.46 -8.63
CA HIS A 113 0.79 19.27 -7.23
C HIS A 113 0.02 18.19 -6.48
N GLU A 114 -1.22 17.94 -6.89
CA GLU A 114 -2.15 17.05 -6.19
C GLU A 114 -2.77 16.03 -7.14
N ALA A 115 -3.22 14.92 -6.59
CA ALA A 115 -4.01 13.90 -7.26
C ALA A 115 -5.33 13.69 -6.52
N SER A 116 -6.37 13.38 -7.27
CA SER A 116 -7.60 12.80 -6.74
C SER A 116 -7.66 11.33 -7.11
N ILE A 117 -8.21 10.52 -6.21
CA ILE A 117 -8.32 9.07 -6.38
C ILE A 117 -9.78 8.71 -6.14
N ILE A 118 -10.40 8.06 -7.11
CA ILE A 118 -11.61 7.29 -6.91
C ILE A 118 -11.26 5.83 -7.16
N GLY A 119 -11.67 4.95 -6.25
CA GLY A 119 -11.47 3.53 -6.45
C GLY A 119 -12.63 2.70 -5.98
N GLN A 120 -12.61 1.44 -6.35
CA GLN A 120 -13.62 0.45 -6.01
C GLN A 120 -12.93 -0.85 -5.60
N ILE A 121 -13.46 -1.49 -4.57
CA ILE A 121 -12.94 -2.75 -4.04
C ILE A 121 -13.98 -3.85 -4.26
N LEU A 122 -13.54 -4.94 -4.87
CA LEU A 122 -14.41 -6.03 -5.29
C LEU A 122 -13.75 -7.39 -5.04
N GLU A 123 -14.59 -8.36 -4.67
CA GLU A 123 -14.18 -9.76 -4.52
C GLU A 123 -13.99 -10.38 -5.91
N ARG A 124 -12.85 -11.04 -6.09
CA ARG A 124 -12.51 -11.67 -7.36
C ARG A 124 -13.46 -12.81 -7.66
N GLU A 125 -13.78 -12.93 -8.95
CA GLU A 125 -14.66 -13.97 -9.48
C GLU A 125 -16.10 -13.91 -8.93
N THR A 126 -16.45 -12.85 -8.20
CA THR A 126 -17.81 -12.57 -7.73
C THR A 126 -18.28 -11.20 -8.23
N THR A 127 -19.53 -10.88 -7.92
CA THR A 127 -20.10 -9.55 -8.13
C THR A 127 -20.20 -8.76 -6.83
N ASN A 128 -19.54 -9.22 -5.77
CA ASN A 128 -19.64 -8.64 -4.44
C ASN A 128 -18.68 -7.46 -4.30
N PHE A 129 -19.22 -6.33 -3.82
CA PHE A 129 -18.43 -5.19 -3.46
C PHE A 129 -18.05 -5.22 -1.98
N VAL A 130 -16.81 -4.86 -1.68
CA VAL A 130 -16.34 -4.80 -0.30
C VAL A 130 -16.75 -3.46 0.31
N SER A 131 -17.88 -3.47 1.00
CA SER A 131 -18.38 -2.29 1.73
C SER A 131 -17.75 -2.15 3.11
N ARG A 132 -17.69 -0.92 3.63
CA ARG A 132 -17.19 -0.58 4.98
C ARG A 132 -15.73 -0.99 5.26
N ALA A 133 -14.94 -1.24 4.23
CA ALA A 133 -13.50 -1.41 4.38
C ALA A 133 -12.86 -0.06 4.70
N VAL A 134 -11.88 -0.05 5.62
CA VAL A 134 -11.07 1.15 5.87
C VAL A 134 -9.99 1.19 4.81
N VAL A 135 -10.00 2.25 4.00
CA VAL A 135 -8.98 2.52 3.01
C VAL A 135 -8.12 3.64 3.51
N THR A 136 -6.81 3.42 3.54
CA THR A 136 -5.82 4.39 4.00
C THR A 136 -4.76 4.56 2.92
N VAL A 137 -4.53 5.79 2.48
CA VAL A 137 -3.38 6.12 1.63
C VAL A 137 -2.23 6.55 2.54
N MET A 138 -1.04 6.06 2.24
CA MET A 138 0.17 6.31 3.01
C MET A 138 1.30 6.79 2.11
N ARG A 139 2.14 7.67 2.64
CA ARG A 139 3.45 7.98 2.09
C ARG A 139 4.50 7.26 2.93
N ASP A 140 5.23 6.35 2.30
CA ASP A 140 6.04 5.38 3.03
C ASP A 140 5.15 4.67 4.06
N ASN A 141 5.49 4.72 5.36
CA ASN A 141 4.70 4.12 6.44
C ASN A 141 3.77 5.11 7.17
N ILE A 142 3.62 6.34 6.66
CA ILE A 142 2.85 7.42 7.30
C ILE A 142 1.49 7.56 6.62
N PRO A 143 0.36 7.34 7.33
CA PRO A 143 -0.98 7.65 6.84
C PRO A 143 -1.14 9.12 6.47
N ILE A 144 -1.58 9.40 5.24
CA ILE A 144 -1.86 10.76 4.77
C ILE A 144 -3.37 11.04 4.66
N ALA A 145 -4.17 10.01 4.37
CA ALA A 145 -5.62 10.10 4.33
C ALA A 145 -6.26 8.75 4.60
N SER A 146 -7.47 8.75 5.18
CA SER A 146 -8.25 7.53 5.37
C SER A 146 -9.73 7.77 5.11
N THR A 147 -10.41 6.78 4.56
CA THR A 147 -11.86 6.80 4.32
C THR A 147 -12.45 5.39 4.45
N LEU A 148 -13.77 5.28 4.35
CA LEU A 148 -14.48 4.00 4.28
C LEU A 148 -15.03 3.78 2.88
N THR A 149 -15.08 2.53 2.43
CA THR A 149 -15.86 2.19 1.25
C THR A 149 -17.36 2.26 1.54
N ASP A 150 -18.12 2.73 0.55
CA ASP A 150 -19.59 2.71 0.59
C ASP A 150 -20.16 1.32 0.25
N ASN A 151 -21.49 1.22 0.12
CA ASN A 151 -22.17 -0.05 -0.21
C ASN A 151 -21.85 -0.58 -1.61
N ALA A 152 -21.35 0.27 -2.50
CA ALA A 152 -20.86 -0.12 -3.81
C ALA A 152 -19.34 -0.37 -3.80
N GLY A 153 -18.71 -0.49 -2.63
CA GLY A 153 -17.28 -0.70 -2.48
C GLY A 153 -16.43 0.48 -2.91
N THR A 154 -17.03 1.66 -3.12
CA THR A 154 -16.36 2.84 -3.66
C THR A 154 -15.72 3.66 -2.55
N PHE A 155 -14.51 4.14 -2.78
CA PHE A 155 -13.80 5.09 -1.92
C PHE A 155 -13.30 6.28 -2.73
N ARG A 156 -13.07 7.41 -2.05
CA ARG A 156 -12.64 8.67 -2.67
C ARG A 156 -11.64 9.40 -1.79
N PHE A 157 -10.61 9.94 -2.43
CA PHE A 157 -9.65 10.87 -1.85
C PHE A 157 -9.50 12.08 -2.76
N ALA A 158 -9.45 13.27 -2.17
CA ALA A 158 -9.16 14.52 -2.86
C ALA A 158 -7.85 15.11 -2.32
N ALA A 159 -7.17 15.89 -3.15
CA ALA A 159 -5.99 16.66 -2.75
C ALA A 159 -4.86 15.82 -2.12
N ILE A 160 -4.55 14.66 -2.70
CA ILE A 160 -3.44 13.81 -2.26
C ILE A 160 -2.14 14.29 -2.92
N GLY A 161 -1.10 14.55 -2.14
CA GLY A 161 0.20 14.94 -2.69
C GLY A 161 0.78 13.87 -3.61
N ARG A 162 1.32 14.30 -4.77
CA ARG A 162 1.86 13.39 -5.79
C ARG A 162 3.10 12.61 -5.36
N GLY A 163 3.36 11.50 -6.05
CA GLY A 163 4.51 10.62 -5.86
C GLY A 163 4.13 9.14 -5.78
N ALA A 164 5.11 8.31 -5.39
CA ALA A 164 4.86 6.92 -5.05
C ALA A 164 4.17 6.82 -3.69
N LEU A 165 3.03 6.16 -3.64
CA LEU A 165 2.20 5.99 -2.46
C LEU A 165 1.95 4.51 -2.19
N ASN A 166 1.54 4.21 -0.96
CA ASN A 166 1.00 2.92 -0.58
C ASN A 166 -0.49 3.05 -0.27
N ILE A 167 -1.26 2.00 -0.52
CA ILE A 167 -2.64 1.86 -0.06
C ILE A 167 -2.70 0.71 0.94
N GLN A 168 -3.43 0.92 2.03
CA GLN A 168 -3.83 -0.11 2.97
C GLN A 168 -5.35 -0.23 2.94
N VAL A 169 -5.85 -1.45 2.80
CA VAL A 169 -7.27 -1.77 2.93
C VAL A 169 -7.44 -2.73 4.09
N VAL A 170 -8.29 -2.39 5.06
CA VAL A 170 -8.64 -3.27 6.17
C VAL A 170 -10.11 -3.66 6.07
N ILE A 171 -10.35 -4.95 5.84
CA ILE A 171 -11.66 -5.58 5.76
C ILE A 171 -11.89 -6.33 7.08
N ARG A 172 -12.58 -5.67 8.02
CA ARG A 172 -12.75 -6.21 9.38
C ARG A 172 -13.63 -7.45 9.45
N ALA A 173 -14.55 -7.62 8.50
CA ALA A 173 -15.44 -8.78 8.46
C ALA A 173 -14.65 -10.10 8.32
N ASP A 174 -13.55 -10.04 7.55
CA ASP A 174 -12.75 -11.21 7.20
C ASP A 174 -11.34 -11.16 7.79
N SER A 175 -11.10 -10.28 8.78
CA SER A 175 -9.78 -10.09 9.39
C SER A 175 -8.68 -9.97 8.32
N THR A 176 -8.93 -9.20 7.27
CA THR A 176 -8.02 -9.12 6.11
C THR A 176 -7.44 -7.72 5.99
N ARG A 177 -6.13 -7.65 5.79
CA ARG A 177 -5.39 -6.43 5.47
C ARG A 177 -4.71 -6.59 4.12
N ILE A 178 -4.90 -5.63 3.22
CA ILE A 178 -4.24 -5.61 1.91
C ILE A 178 -3.34 -4.41 1.84
N LEU A 179 -2.12 -4.61 1.36
CA LEU A 179 -1.14 -3.55 1.10
C LEU A 179 -0.81 -3.54 -0.38
N GLY A 180 -0.86 -2.38 -1.02
CA GLY A 180 -0.40 -2.19 -2.40
C GLY A 180 0.42 -0.91 -2.55
N ALA A 181 1.28 -0.85 -3.57
CA ALA A 181 2.02 0.35 -3.93
C ALA A 181 1.54 0.85 -5.30
N PHE A 182 1.43 2.16 -5.46
CA PHE A 182 1.01 2.76 -6.71
C PHE A 182 1.59 4.18 -6.91
N PRO A 183 1.90 4.56 -8.16
CA PRO A 183 2.30 5.92 -8.51
C PRO A 183 1.10 6.87 -8.75
N THR A 184 1.31 8.17 -8.51
CA THR A 184 0.37 9.28 -8.82
C THR A 184 0.98 10.37 -9.69
#